data_AF-A0A0N1PE73-F1
#
_entry.id   AF-A0A0N1PE73-F1
#
_cell.length_a   1.000
_cell.length_b   1.000
_cell.length_c   1.000
_cell.angle_alpha   90.00
_cell.angle_beta   90.00
_cell.angle_gamma   90.00
#
_symmetry.space_group_name_H-M   'P 1'
#
loop_
_entity.id
_entity.type
_entity.pdbx_description
1 polymer ?
#
loop_
_entity_poly.entity_id
_entity_poly.type
_entity_poly.pdbx_seq_one_letter_code
_entity_poly.pdbx_strand_id
1 'polypeptide(L)'
;MSADDYDNVVAVPRLTQEEEEHLVQRLYYRQLELTAQRERERQATLERTRAQNSKHISKEREEHLVHRVYDQQLQRFASSKEERDKKQEAEVHRNDKVVSQSEIDHHVHRMYDDEREKSQARRAALAARYLPTEEPKTIGKVELQACVERLSHVDWVARDEALFKKHVYPYDPRTSKISRSDEQAMADRLSTTKNAAA
;
A
#
# COMPACT_ATOMS: atom_id res chain seq x y z
N MET A 1 -53.55 26.10 -6.83
CA MET A 1 -52.61 26.26 -7.96
C MET A 1 -51.51 25.26 -7.72
N SER A 2 -51.41 24.24 -8.58
CA SER A 2 -50.48 23.11 -8.41
C SER A 2 -49.10 23.51 -8.92
N ALA A 3 -48.06 22.86 -8.40
CA ALA A 3 -46.68 23.03 -8.83
C ALA A 3 -46.43 22.63 -10.30
N ASP A 4 -47.40 21.98 -10.94
CA ASP A 4 -47.34 21.55 -12.34
C ASP A 4 -47.56 22.69 -13.35
N ASP A 5 -48.04 23.86 -12.90
CA ASP A 5 -48.32 25.00 -13.78
C ASP A 5 -47.05 25.83 -14.12
N TYR A 6 -45.91 25.54 -13.48
CA TYR A 6 -44.66 26.30 -13.67
C TYR A 6 -43.73 25.76 -14.78
N ASP A 7 -43.91 24.51 -15.22
CA ASP A 7 -43.02 23.88 -16.21
C ASP A 7 -43.38 24.22 -17.67
N ASN A 8 -44.48 24.93 -17.91
CA ASN A 8 -45.03 25.14 -19.26
C ASN A 8 -44.76 26.51 -19.88
N VAL A 9 -43.88 27.34 -19.30
CA VAL A 9 -43.72 28.76 -19.73
C VAL A 9 -42.43 29.04 -20.51
N VAL A 10 -41.53 28.06 -20.71
CA VAL A 10 -40.30 28.29 -21.51
C VAL A 10 -40.01 27.12 -22.46
N ALA A 11 -41.01 26.71 -23.24
CA ALA A 11 -40.79 25.89 -24.43
C ALA A 11 -40.30 26.81 -25.57
N VAL A 12 -39.01 27.15 -25.57
CA VAL A 12 -38.36 27.66 -26.78
C VAL A 12 -38.53 26.59 -27.86
N PRO A 13 -39.07 26.90 -29.05
CA PRO A 13 -39.19 25.92 -30.12
C PRO A 13 -37.79 25.39 -30.43
N ARG A 14 -37.56 24.10 -30.16
CA ARG A 14 -36.33 23.43 -30.58
C ARG A 14 -36.40 23.32 -32.10
N LEU A 15 -35.45 23.94 -32.78
CA LEU A 15 -35.32 23.85 -34.24
C LEU A 15 -35.33 22.39 -34.67
N THR A 16 -35.94 22.11 -35.81
CA THR A 16 -35.85 20.77 -36.40
C THR A 16 -34.41 20.50 -36.85
N GLN A 17 -34.00 19.24 -36.89
CA GLN A 17 -32.61 18.85 -37.17
C GLN A 17 -32.11 19.40 -38.53
N GLU A 18 -32.98 19.48 -39.54
CA GLU A 18 -32.67 20.07 -40.84
C GLU A 18 -32.45 21.60 -40.75
N GLU A 19 -33.24 22.30 -39.94
CA GLU A 19 -33.07 23.74 -39.71
C GLU A 19 -31.80 24.04 -38.92
N GLU A 20 -31.41 23.16 -38.00
CA GLU A 20 -30.13 23.25 -37.28
C GLU A 20 -28.95 23.08 -38.24
N GLU A 21 -28.99 22.09 -39.13
CA GLU A 21 -27.95 21.86 -40.14
C GLU A 21 -27.82 23.06 -41.11
N HIS A 22 -28.93 23.60 -41.58
CA HIS A 22 -28.92 24.80 -42.43
C HIS A 22 -28.41 26.05 -41.70
N LEU A 23 -28.76 26.21 -40.41
CA LEU A 23 -28.25 27.30 -39.59
C LEU A 23 -26.74 27.19 -39.40
N VAL A 24 -26.23 25.98 -39.11
CA VAL A 24 -24.79 25.71 -38.95
C VAL A 24 -24.04 26.00 -40.25
N GLN A 25 -24.54 25.53 -41.40
CA GLN A 25 -23.92 25.82 -42.70
C GLN A 25 -23.87 27.33 -42.97
N ARG A 26 -24.97 28.05 -42.73
CA ARG A 26 -25.02 29.51 -42.92
C ARG A 26 -24.04 30.25 -42.00
N LEU A 27 -23.95 29.84 -40.73
CA LEU A 27 -23.02 30.42 -39.77
C LEU A 27 -21.56 30.15 -40.15
N TYR A 28 -21.27 28.95 -40.65
CA TYR A 28 -19.95 28.58 -41.14
C TYR A 28 -19.51 29.46 -42.32
N TYR A 29 -20.34 29.57 -43.37
CA TYR A 29 -20.02 30.41 -44.52
C TYR A 29 -19.91 31.89 -44.15
N ARG A 30 -20.78 32.38 -43.26
CA ARG A 30 -20.69 33.75 -42.73
C ARG A 30 -19.39 33.99 -41.99
N GLN A 31 -18.92 33.03 -41.19
CA GLN A 31 -17.65 33.13 -40.49
C GLN A 31 -16.48 33.15 -41.47
N LEU A 32 -16.52 32.31 -42.50
CA LEU A 32 -15.51 32.26 -43.56
C LEU A 32 -15.41 33.60 -44.30
N GLU A 33 -16.54 34.22 -44.63
CA GLU A 33 -16.60 35.54 -45.26
C GLU A 33 -16.04 36.64 -44.37
N LEU A 34 -16.38 36.63 -43.08
CA LEU A 34 -15.83 37.59 -42.11
C LEU A 34 -14.32 37.43 -41.95
N THR A 35 -13.80 36.20 -41.94
CA THR A 35 -12.35 35.98 -41.92
C THR A 35 -11.68 36.46 -43.19
N ALA A 36 -12.27 36.21 -44.36
CA ALA A 36 -11.76 36.68 -45.64
C ALA A 36 -11.76 38.21 -45.74
N GLN A 37 -12.79 38.89 -45.22
CA GLN A 37 -12.84 40.35 -45.15
C GLN A 37 -11.73 40.92 -44.25
N ARG A 38 -11.53 40.35 -43.05
CA ARG A 38 -10.43 40.75 -42.16
C ARG A 38 -9.05 40.54 -42.78
N GLU A 39 -8.85 39.45 -43.51
CA GLU A 39 -7.59 39.21 -44.22
C GLU A 39 -7.37 40.21 -45.36
N ARG A 40 -8.41 40.56 -46.13
CA ARG A 40 -8.33 41.60 -47.17
C ARG A 40 -8.00 42.97 -46.58
N GLU A 41 -8.63 43.34 -45.46
CA GLU A 41 -8.33 44.59 -44.75
C GLU A 41 -6.89 44.61 -44.21
N ARG A 42 -6.42 43.49 -43.66
CA ARG A 42 -5.02 43.33 -43.23
C ARG A 42 -4.06 43.46 -44.42
N GLN A 43 -4.36 42.85 -45.55
CA GLN A 43 -3.52 42.97 -46.76
C GLN A 43 -3.50 44.41 -47.28
N ALA A 44 -4.66 45.07 -47.36
CA ALA A 44 -4.77 46.45 -47.80
C ALA A 44 -4.01 47.43 -46.89
N THR A 45 -4.05 47.22 -45.57
CA THR A 45 -3.26 48.01 -44.61
C THR A 45 -1.76 47.76 -44.76
N LEU A 46 -1.35 46.50 -44.93
CA LEU A 46 0.06 46.16 -45.20
C LEU A 46 0.57 46.76 -46.50
N GLU A 47 -0.22 46.76 -47.58
CA GLU A 47 0.14 47.39 -48.85
C GLU A 47 0.28 48.90 -48.72
N ARG A 48 -0.66 49.56 -48.02
CA ARG A 48 -0.57 51.01 -47.72
C ARG A 48 0.69 51.35 -46.92
N THR A 49 1.01 50.55 -45.89
CA THR A 49 2.22 50.77 -45.08
C THR A 49 3.50 50.48 -45.85
N ARG A 50 3.53 49.46 -46.74
CA ARG A 50 4.68 49.18 -47.62
C ARG A 50 4.95 50.35 -48.57
N ALA A 51 3.91 50.91 -49.17
CA ALA A 51 4.04 52.10 -50.03
C ALA A 51 4.54 53.34 -49.26
N GLN A 52 4.18 53.47 -47.98
CA GLN A 52 4.70 54.56 -47.13
C GLN A 52 6.15 54.34 -46.68
N ASN A 53 6.56 53.07 -46.50
CA ASN A 53 7.87 52.67 -46.03
C ASN A 53 8.90 52.51 -47.16
N SER A 54 8.53 52.66 -48.43
CA SER A 54 9.45 52.56 -49.58
C SER A 54 10.40 53.77 -49.73
N LYS A 55 10.45 54.67 -48.74
CA LYS A 55 11.39 55.79 -48.73
C LYS A 55 12.80 55.24 -48.51
N HIS A 56 13.75 55.72 -49.29
CA HIS A 56 15.15 55.30 -49.18
C HIS A 56 15.68 55.64 -47.78
N ILE A 57 16.09 54.62 -47.04
CA ILE A 57 16.67 54.75 -45.70
C ILE A 57 18.17 55.00 -45.89
N SER A 58 18.74 55.95 -45.15
CA SER A 58 20.19 56.15 -45.15
C SER A 58 20.89 55.01 -44.42
N LYS A 59 22.10 54.64 -44.84
CA LYS A 59 22.89 53.55 -44.21
C LYS A 59 23.01 53.69 -42.68
N GLU A 60 23.24 54.91 -42.17
CA GLU A 60 23.30 55.17 -40.72
C GLU A 60 21.98 54.82 -40.00
N ARG A 61 20.84 55.09 -40.63
CA ARG A 61 19.53 54.72 -40.07
C ARG A 61 19.27 53.23 -40.16
N GLU A 62 19.78 52.56 -41.20
CA GLU A 62 19.73 51.10 -41.31
C GLU A 62 20.57 50.45 -40.21
N GLU A 63 21.80 50.93 -39.99
CA GLU A 63 22.69 50.44 -38.92
C GLU A 63 22.06 50.66 -37.53
N HIS A 64 21.52 51.85 -37.25
CA HIS A 64 20.79 52.10 -36.01
C HIS A 64 19.55 51.23 -35.85
N LEU A 65 18.83 50.93 -36.93
CA LEU A 65 17.69 50.01 -36.90
C LEU A 65 18.16 48.59 -36.60
N VAL A 66 19.26 48.13 -37.22
CA VAL A 66 19.85 46.81 -36.97
C VAL A 66 20.28 46.67 -35.51
N HIS A 67 21.00 47.65 -34.97
CA HIS A 67 21.39 47.64 -33.55
C HIS A 67 20.17 47.60 -32.63
N ARG A 68 19.15 48.43 -32.90
CA ARG A 68 17.92 48.42 -32.10
C ARG A 68 17.18 47.09 -32.15
N VAL A 69 17.08 46.49 -33.34
CA VAL A 69 16.42 45.19 -33.52
C VAL A 69 17.21 44.10 -32.80
N TYR A 70 18.54 44.14 -32.88
CA TYR A 70 19.43 43.21 -32.19
C TYR A 70 19.29 43.32 -30.67
N ASP A 71 19.34 44.53 -30.11
CA ASP A 71 19.16 44.78 -28.68
C ASP A 71 17.77 44.32 -28.22
N GLN A 72 16.74 44.56 -29.03
CA GLN A 72 15.39 44.09 -28.74
C GLN A 72 15.29 42.56 -28.76
N GLN A 73 15.99 41.88 -29.67
CA GLN A 73 16.05 40.42 -29.68
C GLN A 73 16.80 39.87 -28.48
N LEU A 74 17.90 40.50 -28.07
CA LEU A 74 18.62 40.14 -26.85
C LEU A 74 17.73 40.28 -25.62
N GLN A 75 16.99 41.40 -25.49
CA GLN A 75 16.05 41.60 -24.40
C GLN A 75 14.91 40.57 -24.38
N ARG A 76 14.36 40.22 -25.55
CA ARG A 76 13.35 39.15 -25.68
C ARG A 76 13.90 37.79 -25.30
N PHE A 77 15.15 37.52 -25.69
CA PHE A 77 15.81 36.27 -25.32
C PHE A 77 16.07 36.18 -23.82
N ALA A 78 16.57 37.28 -23.22
CA ALA A 78 16.80 37.36 -21.78
C ALA A 78 15.51 37.17 -20.98
N SER A 79 14.44 37.93 -21.31
CA SER A 79 13.13 37.79 -20.67
C SER A 79 12.52 36.39 -20.87
N SER A 80 12.61 35.82 -22.08
CA SER A 80 12.14 34.44 -22.33
C SER A 80 12.93 33.39 -21.55
N LYS A 81 14.23 33.62 -21.33
CA LYS A 81 15.04 32.74 -20.47
C LYS A 81 14.60 32.86 -19.02
N GLU A 82 14.48 34.07 -18.49
CA GLU A 82 14.00 34.30 -17.12
C GLU A 82 12.61 33.71 -16.87
N GLU A 83 11.68 33.83 -17.83
CA GLU A 83 10.36 33.21 -17.72
C GLU A 83 10.41 31.67 -17.71
N ARG A 84 11.30 31.07 -18.50
CA ARG A 84 11.51 29.63 -18.50
C ARG A 84 12.11 29.15 -17.18
N ASP A 85 13.11 29.86 -16.68
CA ASP A 85 13.76 29.55 -15.42
C ASP A 85 12.75 29.66 -14.27
N LYS A 86 11.94 30.72 -14.22
CA LYS A 86 10.83 30.87 -13.24
C LYS A 86 9.80 29.76 -13.33
N LYS A 87 9.40 29.35 -14.55
CA LYS A 87 8.46 28.23 -14.74
C LYS A 87 9.06 26.92 -14.26
N GLN A 88 10.36 26.70 -14.52
CA GLN A 88 11.06 25.50 -14.10
C GLN A 88 11.18 25.43 -12.58
N GLU A 89 11.56 26.51 -11.91
CA GLU A 89 11.58 26.60 -10.44
C GLU A 89 10.19 26.35 -9.83
N ALA A 90 9.15 26.96 -10.40
CA ALA A 90 7.78 26.76 -9.96
C ALA A 90 7.31 25.30 -10.12
N GLU A 91 7.69 24.62 -11.21
CA GLU A 91 7.34 23.20 -11.44
C GLU A 91 8.16 22.26 -10.56
N VAL A 92 9.44 22.55 -10.29
CA VAL A 92 10.27 21.77 -9.36
C VAL A 92 9.63 21.75 -7.97
N HIS A 93 9.18 22.92 -7.49
CA HIS A 93 8.57 23.03 -6.16
C HIS A 93 7.07 22.73 -6.14
N ARG A 94 6.44 22.48 -7.30
CA ARG A 94 5.00 22.17 -7.39
C ARG A 94 4.65 20.87 -6.66
N ASN A 95 5.58 19.92 -6.65
CA ASN A 95 5.41 18.60 -6.04
C ASN A 95 6.19 18.45 -4.72
N ASP A 96 6.87 19.50 -4.25
CA ASP A 96 7.55 19.52 -2.94
C ASP A 96 6.53 19.69 -1.80
N LYS A 97 5.44 18.92 -1.84
CA LYS A 97 4.54 18.80 -0.70
C LYS A 97 5.21 17.93 0.34
N VAL A 98 5.81 18.59 1.33
CA VAL A 98 6.24 17.94 2.57
C VAL A 98 4.97 17.53 3.32
N VAL A 99 4.62 16.25 3.22
CA VAL A 99 3.52 15.67 3.98
C VAL A 99 3.97 15.58 5.43
N SER A 100 3.16 16.06 6.35
CA SER A 100 3.47 15.98 7.78
C SER A 100 3.44 14.52 8.25
N GLN A 101 4.24 14.18 9.27
CA GLN A 101 4.25 12.81 9.81
C GLN A 101 2.84 12.36 10.26
N SER A 102 2.03 13.29 10.81
CA SER A 102 0.65 13.00 11.21
C SER A 102 -0.27 12.63 10.04
N GLU A 103 -0.08 13.23 8.86
CA GLU A 103 -0.85 12.87 7.66
C GLU A 103 -0.42 11.51 7.11
N ILE A 104 0.87 11.20 7.17
CA ILE A 104 1.40 9.88 6.82
C ILE A 104 0.79 8.83 7.75
N ASP A 105 0.84 9.07 9.06
CA ASP A 105 0.30 8.14 10.06
C ASP A 105 -1.21 7.94 9.87
N HIS A 106 -1.95 9.00 9.55
CA HIS A 106 -3.37 8.90 9.23
C HIS A 106 -3.63 8.06 7.97
N HIS A 107 -2.83 8.24 6.92
CA HIS A 107 -2.93 7.43 5.71
C HIS A 107 -2.59 5.96 5.96
N VAL A 108 -1.56 5.69 6.77
CA VAL A 108 -1.18 4.33 7.16
C VAL A 108 -2.32 3.68 7.94
N HIS A 109 -2.89 4.36 8.94
CA HIS A 109 -4.02 3.84 9.70
C HIS A 109 -5.19 3.48 8.78
N ARG A 110 -5.59 4.41 7.89
CA ARG A 110 -6.72 4.18 6.99
C ARG A 110 -6.48 3.03 6.01
N MET A 111 -5.26 2.86 5.53
CA MET A 111 -4.97 1.80 4.55
C MET A 111 -4.72 0.45 5.20
N TYR A 112 -4.01 0.41 6.32
CA TYR A 112 -3.58 -0.84 6.94
C TYR A 112 -4.53 -1.27 8.04
N ASP A 113 -4.84 -0.41 9.01
CA ASP A 113 -5.61 -0.80 10.18
C ASP A 113 -7.07 -1.03 9.82
N ASP A 114 -7.70 -0.10 9.08
CA ASP A 114 -9.10 -0.26 8.66
C ASP A 114 -9.29 -1.49 7.76
N GLU A 115 -8.38 -1.74 6.81
CA GLU A 115 -8.48 -2.92 5.94
C GLU A 115 -8.20 -4.22 6.68
N ARG A 116 -7.29 -4.19 7.67
CA ARG A 116 -7.02 -5.32 8.55
C ARG A 116 -8.25 -5.64 9.39
N GLU A 117 -8.92 -4.65 9.97
CA GLU A 117 -10.15 -4.81 10.73
C GLU A 117 -11.27 -5.39 9.85
N LYS A 118 -11.50 -4.82 8.66
CA LYS A 118 -12.46 -5.35 7.69
C LYS A 118 -12.14 -6.79 7.30
N SER A 119 -10.86 -7.12 7.11
CA SER A 119 -10.41 -8.48 6.79
C SER A 119 -10.67 -9.45 7.95
N GLN A 120 -10.41 -9.03 9.20
CA GLN A 120 -10.70 -9.83 10.39
C GLN A 120 -12.20 -10.04 10.56
N ALA A 121 -13.01 -9.00 10.43
CA ALA A 121 -14.47 -9.08 10.51
C ALA A 121 -15.05 -10.03 9.44
N ARG A 122 -14.56 -9.93 8.20
CA ARG A 122 -14.93 -10.86 7.12
C ARG A 122 -14.56 -12.30 7.46
N ARG A 123 -13.34 -12.55 7.96
CA ARG A 123 -12.91 -13.89 8.37
C ARG A 123 -13.73 -14.43 9.53
N ALA A 124 -14.06 -13.62 10.53
CA ALA A 124 -14.91 -14.00 11.64
C ALA A 124 -16.33 -14.35 11.17
N ALA A 125 -16.91 -13.55 10.27
CA ALA A 125 -18.22 -13.82 9.69
C ALA A 125 -18.24 -15.11 8.85
N LEU A 126 -17.19 -15.35 8.07
CA LEU A 126 -17.03 -16.59 7.30
C LEU A 126 -16.85 -17.80 8.23
N ALA A 127 -16.04 -17.67 9.28
CA ALA A 127 -15.86 -18.72 10.27
C ALA A 127 -17.19 -19.05 10.97
N ALA A 128 -17.94 -18.04 11.41
CA ALA A 128 -19.26 -18.26 12.00
C ALA A 128 -20.26 -18.94 11.04
N ARG A 129 -20.14 -18.68 9.74
CA ARG A 129 -21.06 -19.22 8.72
C ARG A 129 -20.70 -20.64 8.28
N TYR A 130 -19.40 -20.95 8.19
CA TYR A 130 -18.90 -22.16 7.54
C TYR A 130 -18.11 -23.10 8.45
N LEU A 131 -17.64 -22.64 9.62
CA LEU A 131 -17.16 -23.53 10.67
C LEU A 131 -18.29 -23.66 11.70
N PRO A 132 -18.97 -24.81 11.76
CA PRO A 132 -19.82 -25.14 12.91
C PRO A 132 -18.96 -24.99 14.16
N THR A 133 -19.38 -24.13 15.09
CA THR A 133 -18.74 -24.03 16.40
C THR A 133 -19.03 -25.35 17.09
N GLU A 134 -18.04 -26.23 17.20
CA GLU A 134 -18.19 -27.42 18.04
C GLU A 134 -18.56 -26.93 19.44
N GLU A 135 -19.70 -27.38 19.96
CA GLU A 135 -20.08 -27.06 21.32
C GLU A 135 -18.93 -27.46 22.25
N PRO A 136 -18.53 -26.60 23.20
CA PRO A 136 -17.46 -26.95 24.12
C PRO A 136 -17.85 -28.27 24.79
N LYS A 137 -17.02 -29.31 24.63
CA LYS A 137 -17.30 -30.65 25.17
C LYS A 137 -17.51 -30.54 26.67
N THR A 138 -18.75 -30.46 27.11
CA THR A 138 -19.10 -30.48 28.53
C THR A 138 -19.00 -31.92 28.98
N ILE A 139 -17.94 -32.25 29.71
CA ILE A 139 -17.82 -33.55 30.37
C ILE A 139 -19.00 -33.70 31.33
N GLY A 140 -19.80 -34.74 31.15
CA GLY A 140 -20.96 -34.99 32.00
C GLY A 140 -20.55 -35.19 33.45
N LYS A 141 -21.41 -34.81 34.41
CA LYS A 141 -21.11 -34.96 35.85
C LYS A 141 -20.68 -36.38 36.21
N VAL A 142 -21.26 -37.38 35.55
CA VAL A 142 -20.93 -38.81 35.73
C VAL A 142 -19.53 -39.15 35.23
N GLU A 143 -19.15 -38.66 34.05
CA GLU A 143 -17.81 -38.87 33.48
C GLU A 143 -16.73 -38.15 34.29
N LEU A 144 -17.05 -36.96 34.79
CA LEU A 144 -16.20 -36.19 35.68
C LEU A 144 -16.00 -36.95 37.00
N GLN A 145 -17.08 -37.44 37.61
CA GLN A 145 -17.01 -38.26 38.83
C GLN A 145 -16.21 -39.54 38.61
N ALA A 146 -16.43 -40.26 37.51
CA ALA A 146 -15.66 -41.46 37.17
C ALA A 146 -14.17 -41.16 36.90
N CYS A 147 -13.83 -39.99 36.37
CA CYS A 147 -12.44 -39.53 36.27
C CYS A 147 -11.83 -39.22 37.64
N VAL A 148 -12.57 -38.49 38.49
CA VAL A 148 -12.12 -38.15 39.84
C VAL A 148 -11.93 -39.41 40.68
N GLU A 149 -12.87 -40.34 40.67
CA GLU A 149 -12.77 -41.60 41.41
C GLU A 149 -11.59 -42.45 40.97
N ARG A 150 -11.33 -42.54 39.65
CA ARG A 150 -10.15 -43.24 39.09
C ARG A 150 -8.83 -42.57 39.48
N LEU A 151 -8.81 -41.27 39.70
CA LEU A 151 -7.59 -40.52 40.05
C LEU A 151 -7.39 -40.45 41.57
N SER A 152 -8.47 -40.44 42.36
CA SER A 152 -8.44 -40.25 43.81
C SER A 152 -8.27 -41.55 44.58
N HIS A 153 -8.73 -42.70 44.06
CA HIS A 153 -8.67 -43.99 44.76
C HIS A 153 -7.47 -44.86 44.34
N VAL A 154 -6.60 -44.36 43.47
CA VAL A 154 -5.36 -45.07 43.12
C VAL A 154 -4.29 -44.70 44.14
N ASP A 155 -3.90 -45.68 44.93
CA ASP A 155 -2.80 -45.55 45.87
C ASP A 155 -1.48 -45.57 45.08
N TRP A 156 -1.03 -44.39 44.65
CA TRP A 156 0.07 -44.22 43.70
C TRP A 156 1.37 -44.86 44.21
N VAL A 157 1.57 -44.89 45.52
CA VAL A 157 2.73 -45.54 46.16
C VAL A 157 2.73 -47.04 45.88
N ALA A 158 1.59 -47.71 46.08
CA ALA A 158 1.47 -49.15 45.83
C ALA A 158 1.60 -49.49 44.33
N ARG A 159 1.09 -48.61 43.46
CA ARG A 159 1.20 -48.77 42.00
C ARG A 159 2.64 -48.60 41.52
N ASP A 160 3.34 -47.59 42.02
CA ASP A 160 4.75 -47.34 41.67
C ASP A 160 5.65 -48.44 42.18
N GLU A 161 5.43 -48.97 43.39
CA GLU A 161 6.14 -50.15 43.87
C GLU A 161 5.92 -51.38 42.99
N ALA A 162 4.68 -51.61 42.54
CA ALA A 162 4.37 -52.72 41.65
C ALA A 162 5.05 -52.56 40.27
N LEU A 163 5.06 -51.34 39.73
CA LEU A 163 5.75 -51.03 38.47
C LEU A 163 7.26 -51.17 38.62
N PHE A 164 7.83 -50.68 39.72
CA PHE A 164 9.25 -50.81 40.04
C PHE A 164 9.67 -52.28 40.15
N LYS A 165 8.91 -53.09 40.91
CA LYS A 165 9.16 -54.54 41.03
C LYS A 165 9.07 -55.27 39.70
N LYS A 166 8.19 -54.83 38.79
CA LYS A 166 8.00 -55.47 37.50
C LYS A 166 9.04 -55.07 36.46
N HIS A 167 9.43 -53.80 36.44
CA HIS A 167 10.20 -53.23 35.32
C HIS A 167 11.64 -52.82 35.68
N VAL A 168 11.94 -52.58 36.96
CA VAL A 168 13.28 -52.14 37.40
C VAL A 168 13.99 -53.24 38.16
N TYR A 169 13.32 -53.83 39.16
CA TYR A 169 13.89 -54.85 40.03
C TYR A 169 14.51 -56.07 39.30
N PRO A 170 13.95 -56.59 38.19
CA PRO A 170 14.57 -57.72 37.47
C PRO A 170 15.93 -57.40 36.85
N TYR A 171 16.21 -56.12 36.61
CA TYR A 171 17.43 -55.64 35.99
C TYR A 171 18.40 -55.01 37.01
N ASP A 172 18.01 -54.96 38.28
CA ASP A 172 18.86 -54.45 39.36
C ASP A 172 19.95 -55.50 39.68
N PRO A 173 21.25 -55.13 39.67
CA PRO A 173 22.31 -56.08 39.98
C PRO A 173 22.10 -56.70 41.36
N ARG A 174 22.11 -58.04 41.41
CA ARG A 174 21.91 -58.79 42.65
C ARG A 174 22.97 -58.39 43.69
N THR A 175 22.54 -57.75 44.76
CA THR A 175 23.41 -57.43 45.89
C THR A 175 23.64 -58.69 46.72
N SER A 176 24.81 -59.30 46.63
CA SER A 176 25.24 -60.33 47.56
C SER A 176 25.86 -59.67 48.80
N LYS A 177 25.40 -60.06 49.99
CA LYS A 177 26.07 -59.71 51.23
C LYS A 177 27.21 -60.72 51.43
N ILE A 178 28.44 -60.26 51.28
CA ILE A 178 29.63 -61.09 51.49
C ILE A 178 29.82 -61.24 53.01
N SER A 179 30.01 -62.47 53.49
CA SER A 179 30.28 -62.70 54.91
C SER A 179 31.75 -62.40 55.21
N ARG A 180 32.08 -61.98 56.44
CA ARG A 180 33.47 -61.68 56.84
C ARG A 180 34.43 -62.85 56.61
N SER A 181 33.95 -64.09 56.73
CA SER A 181 34.75 -65.28 56.43
C SER A 181 35.05 -65.41 54.93
N ASP A 182 34.11 -65.06 54.07
CA ASP A 182 34.31 -65.09 52.61
C ASP A 182 35.26 -63.96 52.17
N GLU A 183 35.17 -62.80 52.81
CA GLU A 183 36.11 -61.69 52.60
C GLU A 183 37.54 -62.09 52.97
N GLN A 184 37.74 -62.74 54.13
CA GLN A 184 39.06 -63.24 54.55
C GLN A 184 39.59 -64.35 53.64
N ALA A 185 38.74 -65.27 53.20
CA ALA A 185 39.13 -66.33 52.27
C ALA A 185 39.52 -65.76 50.88
N MET A 186 38.85 -64.72 50.41
CA MET A 186 39.24 -64.02 49.18
C MET A 186 40.52 -63.21 49.35
N ALA A 187 40.70 -62.53 50.48
CA ALA A 187 41.93 -61.80 50.80
C ALA A 187 43.14 -62.75 50.86
N ASP A 188 42.97 -63.94 51.45
CA ASP A 188 44.01 -64.97 51.49
C ASP A 188 44.37 -65.52 50.09
N ARG A 189 43.40 -65.63 49.18
CA ARG A 189 43.64 -66.03 47.78
C ARG A 189 44.34 -64.96 46.95
N LEU A 190 44.08 -63.69 47.27
CA LEU A 190 44.68 -62.54 46.58
C LEU A 190 46.02 -62.11 47.21
N SER A 191 46.34 -62.61 48.40
CA SER A 191 47.61 -62.36 49.08
C SER A 191 48.74 -63.15 48.44
N THR A 192 49.69 -62.43 47.84
CA THR A 192 50.87 -63.01 47.16
C THR A 192 51.99 -63.44 48.11
N THR A 193 51.81 -63.30 49.43
CA THR A 193 52.87 -63.56 50.42
C THR A 193 52.85 -64.98 50.99
N LYS A 194 51.79 -65.77 50.78
CA LYS A 194 51.67 -67.15 51.32
C LYS A 194 52.44 -68.21 50.51
N ASN A 195 52.74 -67.96 49.23
CA ASN A 195 53.50 -68.89 48.36
C ASN A 195 54.93 -68.42 48.05
N ALA A 196 55.42 -67.35 48.69
CA ALA A 196 56.79 -66.85 48.51
C ALA A 196 57.80 -67.42 49.54
N ALA A 197 57.35 -68.32 50.42
CA ALA A 197 58.19 -69.02 51.39
C ALA A 197 57.99 -70.54 51.23
N ALA A 198 58.53 -71.09 50.14
CA ALA A 198 58.81 -72.50 49.94
C ALA A 198 60.11 -72.64 49.12
#